data_AF-A0A8H6GGL3-F1
#
_entry.id   AF-A0A8H6GGL3-F1
#
_cell.length_a   1.000
_cell.length_b   1.000
_cell.length_c   1.000
_cell.angle_alpha   90.00
_cell.angle_beta   90.00
_cell.angle_gamma   90.00
#
_symmetry.space_group_name_H-M   'P 1'
#
loop_
_entity.id
_entity.type
_entity.pdbx_description
1 polymer ?
#
loop_
_entity_poly.entity_id
_entity_poly.type
_entity_poly.pdbx_seq_one_letter_code
_entity_poly.pdbx_strand_id
1 'polypeptide(L)'
;MRQWGQFRYLYGRYFNQVISFVGLLGTAIFGIVASVNPGTLSIEGGIAIILLIACFIGFMGYRVLHGFGVIFSPLMILGAALGGAALMIPTWATALERGGTGAVVGEILISRLGGFGRFVLTILALTVVITSARDIYNISLAVQAVVPYLERVHRAILALITTGVLIGVAIPASKSFISSLSALVSNLSYTSGTTLTTFLIEWLWFRRANPDSMDPAIWDDDKALPSGIPAIATFVIGWGPIVCGMDTVWLRGPLADIVGDLGWELAIITAPLLSTSLCELWRSNNVADFDKFMADM
;
A
#
# COMPACT_ATOMS: atom_id res chain seq x y z
N MET A 1 -7.92 10.92 9.66
CA MET A 1 -7.27 12.23 9.42
C MET A 1 -6.01 12.43 10.25
N ARG A 2 -5.96 12.08 11.56
CA ARG A 2 -4.74 12.25 12.39
C ARG A 2 -3.46 11.61 11.82
N GLN A 3 -3.51 10.37 11.33
CA GLN A 3 -2.33 9.70 10.74
C GLN A 3 -1.79 10.40 9.48
N TRP A 4 -2.67 10.96 8.64
CA TRP A 4 -2.26 11.69 7.43
C TRP A 4 -1.58 13.03 7.76
N GLY A 5 -1.92 13.65 8.90
CA GLY A 5 -1.22 14.83 9.38
C GLY A 5 0.23 14.53 9.75
N GLN A 6 0.49 13.42 10.44
CA GLN A 6 1.84 13.06 10.89
C GLN A 6 2.82 12.83 9.73
N PHE A 7 2.35 12.23 8.63
CA PHE A 7 3.21 12.04 7.44
C PHE A 7 3.44 13.32 6.64
N ARG A 8 2.53 14.30 6.70
CA ARG A 8 2.74 15.63 6.07
C ARG A 8 3.85 16.43 6.74
N TYR A 9 4.03 16.26 8.05
CA TYR A 9 5.15 16.87 8.78
C TYR A 9 6.52 16.38 8.32
N LEU A 10 6.61 15.14 7.81
CA LEU A 10 7.89 14.52 7.47
C LEU A 10 8.31 14.79 6.01
N TYR A 11 7.38 14.62 5.09
CA TYR A 11 7.64 14.59 3.64
C TYR A 11 7.11 15.83 2.90
N GLY A 12 6.57 16.80 3.64
CA GLY A 12 5.86 17.95 3.06
C GLY A 12 4.46 17.61 2.55
N ARG A 13 3.71 18.63 2.12
CA ARG A 13 2.27 18.50 1.78
C ARG A 13 2.00 17.54 0.62
N TYR A 14 2.76 17.61 -0.48
CA TYR A 14 2.41 16.92 -1.73
C TYR A 14 3.15 15.58 -1.95
N PHE A 15 4.43 15.49 -1.59
CA PHE A 15 5.25 14.31 -1.96
C PHE A 15 4.76 13.01 -1.30
N ASN A 16 4.46 13.04 -0.01
CA ASN A 16 3.91 11.87 0.69
C ASN A 16 2.58 11.40 0.09
N GLN A 17 1.73 12.36 -0.29
CA GLN A 17 0.40 12.06 -0.80
C GLN A 17 0.49 11.35 -2.14
N VAL A 18 1.43 11.75 -3.01
CA VAL A 18 1.66 11.07 -4.29
C VAL A 18 2.17 9.65 -4.08
N ILE A 19 3.17 9.43 -3.21
CA ILE A 19 3.69 8.08 -2.94
C ILE A 19 2.61 7.18 -2.34
N SER A 20 1.90 7.68 -1.34
CA SER A 20 0.80 6.95 -0.70
C SER A 20 -0.32 6.63 -1.70
N PHE A 21 -0.62 7.56 -2.60
CA PHE A 21 -1.61 7.36 -3.66
C PHE A 21 -1.20 6.25 -4.63
N VAL A 22 0.05 6.24 -5.08
CA VAL A 22 0.58 5.19 -5.96
C VAL A 22 0.57 3.82 -5.26
N GLY A 23 0.97 3.76 -3.98
CA GLY A 23 0.90 2.54 -3.18
C GLY A 23 -0.53 2.03 -2.97
N LEU A 24 -1.48 2.93 -2.73
CA LEU A 24 -2.91 2.60 -2.61
C LEU A 24 -3.49 2.05 -3.92
N LEU A 25 -3.14 2.63 -5.07
CA LEU A 25 -3.55 2.09 -6.37
C LEU A 25 -2.98 0.68 -6.59
N GLY A 26 -1.69 0.48 -6.32
CA GLY A 26 -1.04 -0.83 -6.50
C GLY A 26 -1.66 -1.93 -5.64
N THR A 27 -1.89 -1.63 -4.35
CA THR A 27 -2.53 -2.58 -3.42
C THR A 27 -3.98 -2.90 -3.80
N ALA A 28 -4.75 -1.90 -4.22
CA ALA A 28 -6.15 -2.08 -4.65
C ALA A 28 -6.28 -2.99 -5.88
N ILE A 29 -5.50 -2.69 -6.93
CA ILE A 29 -5.48 -3.49 -8.18
C ILE A 29 -5.14 -4.94 -7.84
N PHE A 30 -4.13 -5.14 -7.00
CA PHE A 30 -3.66 -6.47 -6.64
C PHE A 30 -4.70 -7.29 -5.87
N GLY A 31 -5.30 -6.73 -4.82
CA GLY A 31 -6.30 -7.43 -4.01
C GLY A 31 -7.50 -7.91 -4.84
N ILE A 32 -7.87 -7.15 -5.88
CA ILE A 32 -8.94 -7.51 -6.81
C ILE A 32 -8.49 -8.64 -7.73
N VAL A 33 -7.34 -8.53 -8.38
CA VAL A 33 -6.87 -9.56 -9.31
C VAL A 33 -6.66 -10.90 -8.59
N ALA A 34 -6.17 -10.89 -7.35
CA ALA A 34 -5.95 -12.10 -6.55
C ALA A 34 -7.23 -12.87 -6.18
N SER A 35 -8.38 -12.23 -6.30
CA SER A 35 -9.67 -12.80 -5.92
C SER A 35 -10.39 -13.55 -7.04
N VAL A 36 -9.93 -13.40 -8.29
CA VAL A 36 -10.66 -13.90 -9.46
C VAL A 36 -10.07 -15.21 -9.96
N ASN A 37 -10.92 -16.24 -9.99
CA ASN A 37 -10.53 -17.59 -10.39
C ASN A 37 -10.96 -17.87 -11.86
N PRO A 38 -10.04 -18.28 -12.76
CA PRO A 38 -10.35 -18.63 -14.16
C PRO A 38 -11.36 -19.78 -14.36
N GLY A 39 -11.63 -20.60 -13.35
CA GLY A 39 -12.39 -21.84 -13.53
C GLY A 39 -13.93 -21.73 -13.54
N THR A 40 -14.53 -20.59 -13.20
CA THR A 40 -16.02 -20.51 -13.01
C THR A 40 -16.70 -19.31 -13.68
N LEU A 41 -15.99 -18.23 -13.97
CA LEU A 41 -16.49 -17.03 -14.68
C LEU A 41 -15.39 -16.49 -15.60
N SER A 42 -15.75 -15.73 -16.65
CA SER A 42 -14.76 -14.91 -17.35
C SER A 42 -14.10 -13.98 -16.33
N ILE A 43 -12.77 -14.07 -16.20
CA ILE A 43 -11.98 -13.28 -15.25
C ILE A 43 -12.34 -11.79 -15.34
N GLU A 44 -12.55 -11.32 -16.56
CA GLU A 44 -12.92 -9.94 -16.88
C GLU A 44 -14.27 -9.56 -16.27
N GLY A 45 -15.26 -10.45 -16.35
CA GLY A 45 -16.59 -10.26 -15.77
C GLY A 45 -16.59 -10.28 -14.25
N GLY A 46 -15.80 -11.18 -13.64
CA GLY A 46 -15.66 -11.25 -12.18
C GLY A 46 -15.06 -9.97 -11.60
N ILE A 47 -13.97 -9.47 -12.20
CA ILE A 47 -13.34 -8.20 -11.81
C ILE A 47 -14.34 -7.04 -11.89
N ALA A 48 -15.07 -6.93 -13.01
CA ALA A 48 -16.04 -5.86 -13.22
C ALA A 48 -17.19 -5.90 -12.21
N ILE A 49 -17.75 -7.08 -11.93
CA ILE A 49 -18.85 -7.24 -10.95
C ILE A 49 -18.39 -6.86 -9.55
N ILE A 50 -17.24 -7.36 -9.11
CA ILE A 50 -16.67 -7.04 -7.79
C ILE A 50 -16.47 -5.53 -7.66
N LEU A 51 -15.88 -4.90 -8.67
CA LEU A 51 -15.58 -3.47 -8.66
C LEU A 51 -16.84 -2.59 -8.71
N LEU A 52 -17.90 -3.01 -9.41
CA LEU A 52 -19.18 -2.30 -9.43
C LEU A 52 -19.92 -2.39 -8.09
N ILE A 53 -19.95 -3.58 -7.48
CA ILE A 53 -20.54 -3.76 -6.14
C ILE A 53 -19.73 -2.99 -5.10
N ALA A 54 -18.38 -3.06 -5.18
CA ALA A 54 -17.49 -2.32 -4.30
C ALA A 54 -17.67 -0.80 -4.45
N CYS A 55 -17.86 -0.29 -5.68
CA CYS A 55 -18.17 1.11 -5.94
C CYS A 55 -19.46 1.54 -5.23
N PHE A 56 -20.51 0.73 -5.34
CA PHE A 56 -21.79 0.99 -4.67
C PHE A 56 -21.65 1.01 -3.15
N ILE A 57 -20.95 0.03 -2.57
CA ILE A 57 -20.67 -0.03 -1.12
C ILE A 57 -19.77 1.13 -0.69
N GLY A 58 -18.86 1.59 -1.54
CA GLY A 58 -17.99 2.75 -1.29
C GLY A 58 -18.76 4.06 -1.06
N PHE A 59 -20.02 4.14 -1.51
CA PHE A 59 -20.90 5.26 -1.19
C PHE A 59 -21.52 5.19 0.21
N MET A 60 -21.54 4.01 0.83
CA MET A 60 -21.95 3.86 2.24
C MET A 60 -20.86 4.50 3.10
N GLY A 61 -21.19 5.58 3.80
CA GLY A 61 -20.20 6.47 4.44
C GLY A 61 -19.20 5.81 5.40
N TYR A 62 -18.19 6.59 5.81
CA TYR A 62 -17.01 6.16 6.58
C TYR A 62 -17.28 5.23 7.78
N ARG A 63 -18.39 5.44 8.51
CA ARG A 63 -18.75 4.63 9.70
C ARG A 63 -18.99 3.16 9.36
N VAL A 64 -19.59 2.89 8.20
CA VAL A 64 -19.89 1.51 7.76
C VAL A 64 -18.59 0.81 7.38
N LEU A 65 -17.74 1.45 6.57
CA LEU A 65 -16.44 0.89 6.18
C LEU A 65 -15.51 0.63 7.38
N HIS A 66 -15.51 1.52 8.37
CA HIS A 66 -14.64 1.34 9.54
C HIS A 66 -15.10 0.19 10.45
N GLY A 67 -16.42 0.01 10.62
CA GLY A 67 -16.97 -1.11 11.38
C GLY A 67 -16.59 -2.46 10.78
N PHE A 68 -16.65 -2.57 9.45
CA PHE A 68 -16.20 -3.76 8.74
C PHE A 68 -14.68 -3.95 8.80
N GLY A 69 -13.89 -2.86 8.74
CA GLY A 69 -12.43 -2.90 8.80
C GLY A 69 -11.87 -3.63 10.03
N VAL A 70 -12.46 -3.44 11.21
CA VAL A 70 -12.01 -4.08 12.46
C VAL A 70 -12.22 -5.60 12.42
N ILE A 71 -13.30 -6.06 11.79
CA ILE A 71 -13.59 -7.50 11.62
C ILE A 71 -12.59 -8.15 10.64
N PHE A 72 -12.04 -7.39 9.69
CA PHE A 72 -11.15 -7.94 8.65
C PHE A 72 -9.68 -8.02 9.01
N SER A 73 -9.20 -7.24 9.98
CA SER A 73 -7.81 -7.31 10.43
C SER A 73 -7.32 -8.75 10.73
N PRO A 74 -8.05 -9.59 11.49
CA PRO A 74 -7.63 -10.98 11.69
C PRO A 74 -7.68 -11.83 10.40
N LEU A 75 -8.60 -11.53 9.48
CA LEU A 75 -8.73 -12.25 8.21
C LEU A 75 -7.52 -12.01 7.30
N MET A 76 -6.98 -10.79 7.30
CA MET A 76 -5.77 -10.45 6.53
C MET A 76 -4.54 -11.19 7.07
N ILE A 77 -4.42 -11.32 8.38
CA ILE A 77 -3.34 -12.11 9.02
C ILE A 77 -3.46 -13.58 8.62
N LEU A 78 -4.67 -14.12 8.62
CA LEU A 78 -4.92 -15.50 8.16
C LEU A 78 -4.60 -15.67 6.68
N GLY A 79 -4.97 -14.70 5.83
CA GLY A 79 -4.62 -14.69 4.40
C GLY A 79 -3.11 -14.66 4.16
N ALA A 80 -2.38 -13.82 4.90
CA ALA A 80 -0.92 -13.75 4.82
C ALA A 80 -0.25 -15.06 5.27
N ALA A 81 -0.73 -15.67 6.36
CA ALA A 81 -0.22 -16.94 6.85
C ALA A 81 -0.45 -18.09 5.84
N LEU A 82 -1.64 -18.15 5.23
CA LEU A 82 -1.96 -19.12 4.19
C LEU A 82 -1.15 -18.89 2.92
N GLY A 83 -0.95 -17.63 2.52
CA GLY A 83 -0.12 -17.27 1.37
C GLY A 83 1.34 -17.68 1.53
N GLY A 84 1.92 -17.47 2.72
CA GLY A 84 3.29 -17.90 3.03
C GLY A 84 3.46 -19.42 3.04
N ALA A 85 2.43 -20.16 3.51
CA ALA A 85 2.46 -21.61 3.54
C ALA A 85 2.09 -22.28 2.21
N ALA A 86 1.45 -21.55 1.28
CA ALA A 86 0.97 -22.06 0.00
C ALA A 86 2.07 -22.70 -0.86
N LEU A 87 3.30 -22.17 -0.79
CA LEU A 87 4.44 -22.67 -1.57
C LEU A 87 5.13 -23.87 -0.93
N MET A 88 4.89 -24.16 0.36
CA MET A 88 5.49 -25.31 1.05
C MET A 88 4.72 -26.61 0.85
N ILE A 89 3.45 -26.53 0.42
CA ILE A 89 2.57 -27.69 0.25
C ILE A 89 2.24 -27.88 -1.24
N PRO A 90 2.65 -29.02 -1.87
CA PRO A 90 2.49 -29.23 -3.32
C PRO A 90 1.04 -29.14 -3.81
N THR A 91 0.07 -29.58 -3.00
CA THR A 91 -1.36 -29.49 -3.35
C THR A 91 -1.84 -28.03 -3.37
N TRP A 92 -1.27 -27.16 -2.54
CA TRP A 92 -1.60 -25.74 -2.50
C TRP A 92 -0.90 -24.97 -3.62
N ALA A 93 0.34 -25.34 -3.96
CA ALA A 93 1.05 -24.78 -5.10
C ALA A 93 0.30 -25.05 -6.42
N THR A 94 -0.17 -26.28 -6.63
CA THR A 94 -0.98 -26.63 -7.82
C THR A 94 -2.35 -25.95 -7.83
N ALA A 95 -2.98 -25.74 -6.67
CA ALA A 95 -4.21 -24.95 -6.56
C ALA A 95 -3.95 -23.47 -6.88
N LEU A 96 -2.82 -22.91 -6.45
CA LEU A 96 -2.40 -21.55 -6.73
C LEU A 96 -2.17 -21.31 -8.23
N GLU A 97 -1.53 -22.27 -8.92
CA GLU A 97 -1.33 -22.24 -10.38
C GLU A 97 -2.67 -22.31 -11.14
N ARG A 98 -3.62 -23.10 -10.65
CA ARG A 98 -4.92 -23.30 -11.32
C ARG A 98 -5.89 -22.14 -11.15
N GLY A 99 -5.89 -21.47 -10.00
CA GLY A 99 -6.93 -20.50 -9.70
C GLY A 99 -6.58 -19.41 -8.70
N GLY A 100 -5.29 -19.14 -8.51
CA GLY A 100 -4.81 -18.08 -7.62
C GLY A 100 -5.07 -18.35 -6.15
N THR A 101 -4.95 -17.31 -5.32
CA THR A 101 -5.03 -17.43 -3.85
C THR A 101 -6.42 -17.90 -3.39
N GLY A 102 -7.48 -17.51 -4.10
CA GLY A 102 -8.85 -17.97 -3.81
C GLY A 102 -9.03 -19.49 -3.99
N ALA A 103 -8.33 -20.10 -4.95
CA ALA A 103 -8.37 -21.55 -5.17
C ALA A 103 -7.64 -22.32 -4.06
N VAL A 104 -6.53 -21.79 -3.52
CA VAL A 104 -5.83 -22.39 -2.38
C VAL A 104 -6.74 -22.46 -1.16
N VAL A 105 -7.42 -21.35 -0.84
CA VAL A 105 -8.34 -21.34 0.31
C VAL A 105 -9.56 -22.21 0.07
N GLY A 106 -10.06 -22.25 -1.17
CA GLY A 106 -11.12 -23.17 -1.59
C GLY A 106 -10.72 -24.63 -1.40
N GLU A 107 -9.51 -25.02 -1.81
CA GLU A 107 -8.99 -26.37 -1.64
C GLU A 107 -8.93 -26.75 -0.15
N ILE A 108 -8.43 -25.86 0.71
CA ILE A 108 -8.34 -26.10 2.17
C ILE A 108 -9.72 -26.27 2.81
N LEU A 109 -10.65 -25.37 2.50
CA LEU A 109 -11.98 -25.37 3.13
C LEU A 109 -12.87 -26.49 2.59
N ILE A 110 -12.86 -26.72 1.28
CA ILE A 110 -13.74 -27.72 0.64
C ILE A 110 -13.22 -29.14 0.93
N SER A 111 -11.91 -29.38 0.95
CA SER A 111 -11.36 -30.71 1.26
C SER A 111 -11.66 -31.16 2.68
N ARG A 112 -11.75 -30.24 3.66
CA ARG A 112 -12.00 -30.59 5.08
C ARG A 112 -13.45 -30.43 5.52
N LEU A 113 -14.18 -29.43 5.02
CA LEU A 113 -15.53 -29.07 5.49
C LEU A 113 -16.62 -29.28 4.42
N GLY A 114 -16.27 -29.77 3.23
CA GLY A 114 -17.21 -30.10 2.17
C GLY A 114 -18.16 -28.95 1.84
N GLY A 115 -19.47 -29.18 1.99
CA GLY A 115 -20.51 -28.19 1.70
C GLY A 115 -20.46 -26.93 2.59
N PHE A 116 -20.12 -27.08 3.87
CA PHE A 116 -19.96 -25.93 4.78
C PHE A 116 -18.73 -25.09 4.38
N GLY A 117 -17.67 -25.73 3.88
CA GLY A 117 -16.50 -25.04 3.32
C GLY A 117 -16.86 -24.08 2.18
N ARG A 118 -17.83 -24.44 1.32
CA ARG A 118 -18.31 -23.56 0.24
C ARG A 118 -19.06 -22.34 0.76
N PHE A 119 -19.83 -22.50 1.84
CA PHE A 119 -20.51 -21.38 2.49
C PHE A 119 -19.49 -20.39 3.09
N VAL A 120 -18.49 -20.90 3.81
CA VAL A 120 -17.40 -20.07 4.37
C VAL A 120 -16.59 -19.40 3.25
N LEU A 121 -16.29 -20.11 2.17
CA LEU A 121 -15.60 -19.55 1.00
C LEU A 121 -16.40 -18.41 0.35
N THR A 122 -17.73 -18.51 0.34
CA THR A 122 -18.60 -17.44 -0.18
C THR A 122 -18.55 -16.19 0.71
N ILE A 123 -18.60 -16.36 2.04
CA ILE A 123 -18.42 -15.26 2.99
C ILE A 123 -17.02 -14.64 2.81
N LEU A 124 -15.99 -15.47 2.61
CA LEU A 124 -14.63 -15.02 2.37
C LEU A 124 -14.53 -14.21 1.07
N ALA A 125 -15.16 -14.65 -0.01
CA ALA A 125 -15.20 -13.93 -1.27
C ALA A 125 -15.88 -12.55 -1.13
N LEU A 126 -16.93 -12.44 -0.29
CA LEU A 126 -17.58 -11.16 0.00
C LEU A 126 -16.64 -10.17 0.70
N THR A 127 -15.65 -10.66 1.45
CA THR A 127 -14.68 -9.76 2.13
C THR A 127 -13.82 -8.99 1.14
N VAL A 128 -13.50 -9.58 -0.01
CA VAL A 128 -12.75 -8.90 -1.07
C VAL A 128 -13.51 -7.68 -1.58
N VAL A 129 -14.83 -7.82 -1.78
CA VAL A 129 -15.68 -6.71 -2.23
C VAL A 129 -15.59 -5.52 -1.26
N ILE A 130 -15.58 -5.80 0.04
CA ILE A 130 -15.54 -4.74 1.06
C ILE A 130 -14.14 -4.13 1.18
N THR A 131 -13.07 -4.92 1.03
CA THR A 131 -11.71 -4.38 0.97
C THR A 131 -11.53 -3.49 -0.26
N SER A 132 -12.02 -3.91 -1.43
CA SER A 132 -11.99 -3.09 -2.65
C SER A 132 -12.82 -1.81 -2.50
N ALA A 133 -13.96 -1.84 -1.81
CA ALA A 133 -14.76 -0.65 -1.51
C ALA A 133 -13.98 0.36 -0.64
N ARG A 134 -13.22 -0.15 0.35
CA ARG A 134 -12.33 0.67 1.19
C ARG A 134 -11.19 1.26 0.38
N ASP A 135 -10.64 0.52 -0.57
CA ASP A 135 -9.57 1.03 -1.41
C ASP A 135 -10.06 2.11 -2.37
N ILE A 136 -11.21 1.91 -3.03
CA ILE A 136 -11.87 2.96 -3.86
C ILE A 136 -12.15 4.20 -3.01
N TYR A 137 -12.63 4.02 -1.78
CA TYR A 137 -12.85 5.11 -0.82
C TYR A 137 -11.55 5.90 -0.53
N ASN A 138 -10.47 5.18 -0.24
CA ASN A 138 -9.17 5.75 0.12
C ASN A 138 -8.50 6.46 -1.07
N ILE A 139 -8.52 5.83 -2.25
CA ILE A 139 -7.98 6.40 -3.48
C ILE A 139 -8.74 7.68 -3.84
N SER A 140 -10.08 7.67 -3.75
CA SER A 140 -10.90 8.86 -4.02
C SER A 140 -10.58 10.03 -3.08
N LEU A 141 -10.28 9.74 -1.81
CA LEU A 141 -9.85 10.75 -0.83
C LEU A 141 -8.43 11.24 -1.11
N ALA A 142 -7.53 10.31 -1.48
CA ALA A 142 -6.14 10.64 -1.77
C ALA A 142 -6.00 11.49 -3.05
N VAL A 143 -6.84 11.28 -4.08
CA VAL A 143 -6.90 12.16 -5.27
C VAL A 143 -7.22 13.61 -4.87
N GLN A 144 -8.19 13.81 -3.97
CA GLN A 144 -8.56 15.14 -3.50
C GLN A 144 -7.43 15.81 -2.74
N ALA A 145 -6.68 15.04 -1.95
CA ALA A 145 -5.51 15.54 -1.24
C ALA A 145 -4.40 15.96 -2.22
N VAL A 146 -4.07 15.11 -3.20
CA VAL A 146 -2.97 15.36 -4.16
C VAL A 146 -3.29 16.52 -5.09
N VAL A 147 -4.54 16.63 -5.54
CA VAL A 147 -4.99 17.69 -6.45
C VAL A 147 -6.12 18.47 -5.78
N PRO A 148 -5.82 19.55 -5.03
CA PRO A 148 -6.83 20.29 -4.28
C PRO A 148 -7.92 20.92 -5.17
N TYR A 149 -7.66 21.11 -6.46
CA TYR A 149 -8.69 21.54 -7.43
C TYR A 149 -9.84 20.51 -7.56
N LEU A 150 -9.55 19.22 -7.38
CA LEU A 150 -10.52 18.12 -7.45
C LEU A 150 -11.36 17.99 -6.17
N GLU A 151 -11.08 18.74 -5.10
CA GLU A 151 -11.94 18.81 -3.90
C GLU A 151 -13.34 19.35 -4.21
N ARG A 152 -13.47 20.17 -5.27
CA ARG A 152 -14.77 20.70 -5.72
C ARG A 152 -15.63 19.68 -6.45
N VAL A 153 -15.04 18.56 -6.88
CA VAL A 153 -15.75 17.51 -7.60
C VAL A 153 -16.48 16.61 -6.61
N HIS A 154 -17.76 16.36 -6.87
CA HIS A 154 -18.56 15.48 -6.02
C HIS A 154 -17.91 14.10 -5.93
N ARG A 155 -17.73 13.62 -4.71
CA ARG A 155 -16.98 12.40 -4.40
C ARG A 155 -17.43 11.17 -5.19
N ALA A 156 -18.71 11.07 -5.51
CA ALA A 156 -19.22 9.94 -6.28
C ALA A 156 -18.61 9.85 -7.68
N ILE A 157 -18.30 10.98 -8.30
CA ILE A 157 -17.67 11.04 -9.63
C ILE A 157 -16.23 10.53 -9.54
N LEU A 158 -15.49 10.90 -8.49
CA LEU A 158 -14.12 10.44 -8.28
C LEU A 158 -14.04 8.95 -7.98
N ALA A 159 -15.02 8.42 -7.24
CA ALA A 159 -15.14 6.99 -7.02
C ALA A 159 -15.42 6.22 -8.33
N LEU A 160 -16.32 6.73 -9.19
CA LEU A 160 -16.59 6.14 -10.50
C LEU A 160 -15.37 6.16 -11.42
N ILE A 161 -14.63 7.27 -11.47
CA ILE A 161 -13.37 7.38 -12.23
C ILE A 161 -12.35 6.38 -11.70
N THR A 162 -12.18 6.31 -10.37
CA THR A 162 -11.28 5.37 -9.72
C THR A 162 -11.63 3.93 -10.08
N THR A 163 -12.92 3.56 -10.00
CA THR A 163 -13.40 2.23 -10.40
C THR A 163 -13.07 1.93 -11.86
N GLY A 164 -13.27 2.88 -12.78
CA GLY A 164 -12.91 2.73 -14.20
C GLY A 164 -11.42 2.49 -14.41
N VAL A 165 -10.56 3.24 -13.73
CA VAL A 165 -9.10 3.07 -13.78
C VAL A 165 -8.69 1.70 -13.23
N LEU A 166 -9.28 1.28 -12.09
CA LEU A 166 -9.00 -0.03 -11.50
C LEU A 166 -9.40 -1.17 -12.44
N ILE A 167 -10.56 -1.10 -13.10
CA ILE A 167 -10.97 -2.09 -14.12
C ILE A 167 -9.96 -2.12 -15.27
N GLY A 168 -9.60 -0.95 -15.80
CA GLY A 168 -8.70 -0.83 -16.94
C GLY A 168 -7.30 -1.41 -16.69
N VAL A 169 -6.78 -1.31 -15.47
CA VAL A 169 -5.46 -1.85 -15.10
C VAL A 169 -5.55 -3.30 -14.62
N ALA A 170 -6.63 -3.69 -13.95
CA ALA A 170 -6.81 -5.05 -13.43
C ALA A 170 -6.96 -6.10 -14.54
N ILE A 171 -7.61 -5.78 -15.66
CA ILE A 171 -7.82 -6.72 -16.77
C ILE A 171 -6.48 -7.14 -17.44
N PRO A 172 -5.58 -6.23 -17.82
CA PRO A 172 -4.25 -6.62 -18.29
C PRO A 172 -3.43 -7.36 -17.23
N ALA A 173 -3.49 -6.89 -15.98
CA ALA A 173 -2.72 -7.48 -14.88
C ALA A 173 -3.14 -8.93 -14.57
N SER A 174 -4.41 -9.30 -14.79
CA SER A 174 -4.89 -10.65 -14.55
C SER A 174 -4.34 -11.69 -15.52
N LYS A 175 -3.81 -11.28 -16.69
CA LYS A 175 -3.25 -12.21 -17.69
C LYS A 175 -1.92 -12.82 -17.25
N SER A 176 -1.15 -12.09 -16.45
CA SER A 176 0.15 -12.53 -15.92
C SER A 176 0.16 -12.46 -14.39
N PHE A 177 -0.85 -13.07 -13.76
CA PHE A 177 -1.16 -12.87 -12.34
C PHE A 177 0.04 -13.13 -11.41
N ILE A 178 0.65 -14.32 -11.46
CA ILE A 178 1.73 -14.70 -10.53
C ILE A 178 2.97 -13.80 -10.69
N SER A 179 3.36 -13.54 -11.94
CA SER A 179 4.53 -12.72 -12.26
C SER A 179 4.31 -11.24 -11.92
N SER A 180 3.10 -10.73 -12.17
CA SER A 180 2.75 -9.36 -11.78
C SER A 180 2.65 -9.24 -10.26
N LEU A 181 2.07 -10.25 -9.59
CA LEU A 181 1.93 -10.34 -8.13
C LEU A 181 3.29 -10.23 -7.44
N SER A 182 4.27 -11.06 -7.84
CA SER A 182 5.58 -11.05 -7.20
C SER A 182 6.28 -9.70 -7.37
N ALA A 183 6.30 -9.15 -8.58
CA ALA A 183 6.96 -7.88 -8.85
C ALA A 183 6.30 -6.70 -8.13
N LEU A 184 4.96 -6.65 -8.05
CA LEU A 184 4.23 -5.58 -7.37
C LEU A 184 4.36 -5.68 -5.84
N VAL A 185 4.28 -6.89 -5.27
CA VAL A 185 4.48 -7.12 -3.82
C VAL A 185 5.88 -6.72 -3.40
N SER A 186 6.90 -7.13 -4.16
CA SER A 186 8.29 -6.71 -3.94
C SER A 186 8.42 -5.19 -3.99
N ASN A 187 7.90 -4.55 -5.04
CA ASN A 187 7.99 -3.10 -5.22
C ASN A 187 7.27 -2.30 -4.11
N LEU A 188 6.09 -2.75 -3.68
CA LEU A 188 5.36 -2.16 -2.54
C LEU A 188 6.12 -2.34 -1.24
N SER A 189 6.76 -3.49 -1.04
CA SER A 189 7.55 -3.77 0.16
C SER A 189 8.77 -2.86 0.24
N TYR A 190 9.52 -2.69 -0.86
CA TYR A 190 10.69 -1.80 -0.89
C TYR A 190 10.31 -0.34 -0.58
N THR A 191 9.25 0.15 -1.22
CA THR A 191 8.75 1.52 -1.01
C THR A 191 8.28 1.73 0.43
N SER A 192 7.60 0.74 1.00
CA SER A 192 7.10 0.77 2.38
C SER A 192 8.23 0.71 3.40
N GLY A 193 9.28 -0.09 3.14
CA GLY A 193 10.45 -0.19 4.00
C GLY A 193 11.18 1.14 4.15
N THR A 194 11.44 1.82 3.03
CA THR A 194 12.08 3.15 3.02
C THR A 194 11.23 4.17 3.77
N THR A 195 9.94 4.26 3.44
CA THR A 195 9.05 5.28 4.02
C THR A 195 8.77 5.07 5.51
N LEU A 196 8.56 3.82 5.93
CA LEU A 196 8.36 3.47 7.34
C LEU A 196 9.61 3.78 8.16
N THR A 197 10.79 3.42 7.67
CA THR A 197 12.03 3.59 8.45
C THR A 197 12.42 5.06 8.55
N THR A 198 12.24 5.86 7.51
CA THR A 198 12.39 7.33 7.57
C THR A 198 11.38 7.97 8.52
N PHE A 199 10.17 7.42 8.65
CA PHE A 199 9.23 7.88 9.66
C PHE A 199 9.65 7.48 11.09
N LEU A 200 10.11 6.25 11.27
CA LEU A 200 10.54 5.74 12.59
C LEU A 200 11.75 6.51 13.12
N ILE A 201 12.73 6.85 12.28
CA ILE A 201 13.90 7.63 12.69
C ILE A 201 13.52 9.07 13.05
N GLU A 202 12.64 9.73 12.29
CA GLU A 202 12.08 11.04 12.67
C GLU A 202 11.39 10.95 14.04
N TRP A 203 10.51 9.97 14.20
CA TRP A 203 9.73 9.82 15.42
C TRP A 203 10.59 9.49 16.64
N LEU A 204 11.49 8.52 16.54
CA LEU A 204 12.26 8.01 17.67
C LEU A 204 13.52 8.83 17.96
N TRP A 205 14.25 9.26 16.92
CA TRP A 205 15.55 9.94 17.09
C TRP A 205 15.40 11.45 17.20
N PHE A 206 14.73 12.08 16.23
CA PHE A 206 14.58 13.54 16.20
C PHE A 206 13.51 14.04 17.17
N ARG A 207 12.34 13.39 17.18
CA ARG A 207 11.18 13.80 18.02
C ARG A 207 11.12 13.10 19.38
N ARG A 208 12.04 12.16 19.66
CA ARG A 208 12.15 11.43 20.93
C ARG A 208 10.81 10.82 21.40
N ALA A 209 9.99 10.37 20.47
CA ALA A 209 8.64 9.86 20.67
C ALA A 209 7.68 10.82 21.40
N ASN A 210 7.89 12.14 21.31
CA ASN A 210 7.01 13.14 21.91
C ASN A 210 5.80 13.45 20.99
N PRO A 211 4.56 13.09 21.38
CA PRO A 211 3.36 13.37 20.60
C PRO A 211 2.99 14.84 20.51
N ASP A 212 3.45 15.66 21.44
CA ASP A 212 3.12 17.09 21.50
C ASP A 212 3.93 17.92 20.49
N SER A 213 4.99 17.33 19.89
CA SER A 213 5.81 17.96 18.85
C SER A 213 5.11 18.10 17.49
N MET A 214 3.87 17.62 17.36
CA MET A 214 3.08 17.68 16.13
C MET A 214 1.77 18.42 16.39
N ASP A 215 1.78 19.74 16.19
CA ASP A 215 0.58 20.57 16.38
C ASP A 215 -0.50 20.25 15.33
N PRO A 216 -1.67 19.69 15.72
CA PRO A 216 -2.74 19.42 14.77
C PRO A 216 -3.29 20.67 14.05
N ALA A 217 -3.04 21.88 14.58
CA ALA A 217 -3.56 23.14 14.04
C ALA A 217 -2.80 23.62 12.79
N ILE A 218 -1.52 23.26 12.63
CA ILE A 218 -0.64 23.75 11.57
C ILE A 218 -0.67 22.81 10.32
N TRP A 219 -1.49 21.75 10.38
CA TRP A 219 -1.46 20.64 9.40
C TRP A 219 -1.74 21.02 7.93
N ASP A 220 -2.32 22.20 7.69
CA ASP A 220 -2.72 22.68 6.35
C ASP A 220 -1.99 23.98 5.91
N ASP A 221 -1.02 24.47 6.70
CA ASP A 221 -0.22 25.64 6.33
C ASP A 221 1.15 25.22 5.75
N ASP A 222 1.27 25.35 4.43
CA ASP A 222 2.49 25.03 3.66
C ASP A 222 3.73 25.82 4.12
N LYS A 223 3.56 27.00 4.71
CA LYS A 223 4.68 27.88 5.12
C LYS A 223 5.16 27.63 6.54
N ALA A 224 4.33 27.00 7.36
CA ALA A 224 4.65 26.60 8.72
C ALA A 224 5.03 25.12 8.81
N LEU A 225 4.83 24.35 7.73
CA LEU A 225 5.31 22.98 7.62
C LEU A 225 6.82 22.93 7.31
N PRO A 226 7.53 21.93 7.86
CA PRO A 226 8.92 21.64 7.52
C PRO A 226 9.09 21.41 6.01
N SER A 227 10.21 21.84 5.44
CA SER A 227 10.47 21.75 4.00
C SER A 227 10.44 20.32 3.43
N GLY A 228 10.57 19.28 4.27
CA GLY A 228 10.49 17.87 3.87
C GLY A 228 11.61 17.40 2.93
N ILE A 229 12.49 18.31 2.50
CA ILE A 229 13.60 18.08 1.57
C ILE A 229 14.50 16.91 1.98
N PRO A 230 14.96 16.78 3.26
CA PRO A 230 15.80 15.65 3.64
C PRO A 230 15.08 14.31 3.53
N ALA A 231 13.77 14.25 3.81
CA ALA A 231 12.99 13.02 3.68
C ALA A 231 12.76 12.63 2.20
N ILE A 232 12.52 13.62 1.33
CA ILE A 232 12.42 13.42 -0.13
C ILE A 232 13.75 12.92 -0.70
N ALA A 233 14.86 13.57 -0.34
CA ALA A 233 16.19 13.17 -0.78
C ALA A 233 16.54 11.76 -0.29
N THR A 234 16.20 11.42 0.96
CA THR A 234 16.35 10.06 1.51
C THR A 234 15.60 9.04 0.67
N PHE A 235 14.34 9.33 0.29
CA PHE A 235 13.56 8.43 -0.53
C PHE A 235 14.19 8.21 -1.91
N VAL A 236 14.58 9.30 -2.60
CA VAL A 236 15.14 9.23 -3.96
C VAL A 236 16.50 8.55 -3.98
N ILE A 237 17.40 8.90 -3.06
CA ILE A 237 18.75 8.32 -2.97
C ILE A 237 18.67 6.87 -2.47
N GLY A 238 17.73 6.55 -1.58
CA GLY A 238 17.51 5.21 -1.06
C GLY A 238 17.12 4.19 -2.13
N TRP A 239 16.52 4.62 -3.25
CA TRP A 239 16.24 3.74 -4.38
C TRP A 239 17.50 3.21 -5.07
N GLY A 240 18.64 3.88 -4.97
CA GLY A 240 19.90 3.41 -5.57
C GLY A 240 20.33 2.03 -5.05
N PRO A 241 20.57 1.88 -3.74
CA PRO A 241 20.87 0.58 -3.14
C PRO A 241 19.78 -0.48 -3.34
N ILE A 242 18.50 -0.07 -3.28
CA ILE A 242 17.36 -0.97 -3.50
C ILE A 242 17.42 -1.57 -4.91
N VAL A 243 17.64 -0.74 -5.94
CA VAL A 243 17.76 -1.20 -7.33
C VAL A 243 18.93 -2.18 -7.50
N CYS A 244 20.01 -2.03 -6.74
CA CYS A 244 21.14 -2.95 -6.79
C CYS A 244 20.83 -4.33 -6.17
N GLY A 245 19.99 -4.40 -5.14
CA GLY A 245 19.63 -5.66 -4.44
C GLY A 245 18.27 -6.25 -4.80
N MET A 246 17.50 -5.58 -5.65
CA MET A 246 16.16 -6.01 -6.07
C MET A 246 16.22 -7.21 -7.03
N ASP A 247 15.45 -8.26 -6.76
CA ASP A 247 15.18 -9.37 -7.68
C ASP A 247 13.71 -9.34 -8.11
N THR A 248 13.41 -8.56 -9.16
CA THR A 248 12.06 -8.50 -9.74
C THR A 248 12.05 -9.04 -11.16
N VAL A 249 10.86 -9.40 -11.64
CA VAL A 249 10.67 -9.97 -12.99
C VAL A 249 11.22 -9.06 -14.09
N TRP A 250 11.20 -7.74 -13.91
CA TRP A 250 11.66 -6.77 -14.91
C TRP A 250 13.10 -6.29 -14.69
N LEU A 251 13.62 -6.37 -13.47
CA LEU A 251 14.96 -5.88 -13.14
C LEU A 251 15.56 -6.71 -12.01
N ARG A 252 16.69 -7.32 -12.33
CA ARG A 252 17.54 -8.06 -11.40
C ARG A 252 18.81 -7.25 -11.21
N GLY A 253 19.05 -6.82 -9.97
CA GLY A 253 20.20 -6.00 -9.62
C GLY A 253 21.50 -6.80 -9.49
N PRO A 254 22.67 -6.15 -9.60
CA PRO A 254 23.97 -6.84 -9.53
C PRO A 254 24.22 -7.57 -8.20
N LEU A 255 23.64 -7.09 -7.09
CA LEU A 255 23.74 -7.76 -5.78
C LEU A 255 22.77 -8.95 -5.67
N ALA A 256 21.62 -8.86 -6.35
CA ALA A 256 20.63 -9.93 -6.40
C ALA A 256 21.14 -11.18 -7.14
N ASP A 257 22.08 -11.02 -8.08
CA ASP A 257 22.73 -12.15 -8.77
C ASP A 257 23.61 -13.00 -7.86
N ILE A 258 24.12 -12.42 -6.77
CA ILE A 258 25.07 -13.08 -5.87
C ILE A 258 24.37 -13.63 -4.63
N VAL A 259 23.45 -12.87 -4.04
CA VAL A 259 22.89 -13.17 -2.70
C VAL A 259 21.37 -13.42 -2.73
N GLY A 260 20.69 -13.06 -3.81
CA GLY A 260 19.22 -13.10 -3.91
C GLY A 260 18.57 -11.76 -3.54
N ASP A 261 17.23 -11.73 -3.43
CA ASP A 261 16.47 -10.50 -3.16
C ASP A 261 16.83 -9.93 -1.78
N LEU A 262 17.50 -8.78 -1.79
CA LEU A 262 17.86 -7.98 -0.61
C LEU A 262 17.25 -6.58 -0.69
N GLY A 263 16.33 -6.34 -1.62
CA GLY A 263 15.80 -5.00 -1.88
C GLY A 263 15.14 -4.38 -0.64
N TRP A 264 14.50 -5.21 0.20
CA TRP A 264 13.83 -4.73 1.41
C TRP A 264 14.82 -4.50 2.56
N GLU A 265 15.77 -5.40 2.75
CA GLU A 265 16.84 -5.32 3.75
C GLU A 265 17.72 -4.10 3.52
N LEU A 266 18.05 -3.81 2.25
CA LEU A 266 18.78 -2.61 1.88
C LEU A 266 17.93 -1.36 2.12
N ALA A 267 16.62 -1.39 1.86
CA ALA A 267 15.74 -0.26 2.15
C ALA A 267 15.74 0.11 3.65
N ILE A 268 15.59 -0.87 4.54
CA ILE A 268 15.53 -0.62 6.00
C ILE A 268 16.87 -0.18 6.60
N ILE A 269 18.00 -0.56 6.00
CA ILE A 269 19.34 -0.16 6.50
C ILE A 269 19.76 1.19 5.94
N THR A 270 19.55 1.40 4.63
CA THR A 270 20.05 2.60 3.94
C THR A 270 19.20 3.83 4.23
N ALA A 271 17.87 3.68 4.34
CA ALA A 271 16.97 4.79 4.61
C ALA A 271 17.27 5.55 5.92
N PRO A 272 17.48 4.90 7.09
CA PRO A 272 17.78 5.63 8.31
C PRO A 272 19.14 6.31 8.27
N LEU A 273 20.18 5.64 7.74
CA LEU A 273 21.52 6.20 7.59
C LEU A 273 21.55 7.43 6.68
N LEU A 274 20.82 7.37 5.57
CA LEU A 274 20.67 8.49 4.65
C LEU A 274 19.88 9.62 5.30
N SER A 275 18.80 9.30 6.03
CA SER A 275 17.99 10.33 6.69
C SER A 275 18.77 11.11 7.74
N THR A 276 19.57 10.45 8.58
CA THR A 276 20.35 11.13 9.63
C THR A 276 21.43 11.99 9.00
N SER A 277 22.17 11.46 8.04
CA SER A 277 23.23 12.18 7.33
C SER A 277 22.70 13.39 6.55
N LEU A 278 21.57 13.23 5.85
CA LEU A 278 20.95 14.31 5.08
C LEU A 278 20.34 15.38 5.99
N CYS A 279 19.75 15.01 7.13
CA CYS A 279 19.27 15.97 8.11
C CYS A 279 20.43 16.77 8.73
N GLU A 280 21.56 16.12 9.03
CA GLU A 280 22.76 16.79 9.55
C GLU A 280 23.41 17.73 8.51
N LEU A 281 23.49 17.30 7.24
CA LEU A 281 23.96 18.14 6.13
C LEU A 281 23.03 19.33 5.84
N TRP A 282 21.72 19.13 6.02
CA TRP A 282 20.76 20.22 5.87
C TRP A 282 20.86 21.21 7.02
N ARG A 283 21.07 20.71 8.25
CA ARG A 283 21.33 21.49 9.46
C ARG A 283 22.58 22.37 9.34
N SER A 284 23.66 21.88 8.73
CA SER A 284 24.89 22.66 8.58
C SER A 284 24.79 23.80 7.58
N ASN A 285 23.92 23.67 6.56
CA ASN A 285 23.78 24.65 5.48
C ASN A 285 22.68 25.69 5.72
N ASN A 286 21.64 25.38 6.50
CA ASN A 286 20.46 26.24 6.70
C ASN A 286 20.11 26.45 8.20
N VAL A 287 21.06 26.98 8.98
CA VAL A 287 20.92 27.19 10.43
C VAL A 287 19.67 28.00 10.81
N ALA A 288 19.32 29.05 10.04
CA ALA A 288 18.17 29.91 10.32
C ALA A 288 16.80 29.25 10.08
N ASP A 289 16.73 28.27 9.18
CA ASP A 289 15.50 27.53 8.84
C ASP A 289 15.32 26.33 9.79
N PHE A 290 16.45 25.79 10.29
CA PHE A 290 16.50 24.76 11.33
C PHE A 290 16.10 25.29 12.71
N ASP A 291 16.56 26.50 13.09
CA ASP A 291 16.13 27.14 14.35
C ASP A 291 14.63 27.42 14.33
N LYS A 292 14.03 27.69 13.17
CA LYS A 292 12.59 27.82 13.01
C LYS A 292 11.87 26.47 13.11
N PHE A 293 12.40 25.42 12.48
CA PHE A 293 11.90 24.03 12.60
C PHE A 293 11.96 23.48 14.03
N MET A 294 13.00 23.85 14.80
CA MET A 294 13.18 23.44 16.20
C MET A 294 12.49 24.37 17.21
N ALA A 295 12.28 25.66 16.89
CA ALA A 295 11.53 26.57 17.75
C ALA A 295 10.02 26.29 17.73
N ASP A 296 9.53 25.66 16.67
CA ASP A 296 8.16 25.15 16.54
C ASP A 296 8.01 23.68 17.03
N MET A 297 9.07 23.08 17.62
CA MET A 297 9.06 21.76 18.31
C MET A 297 8.96 21.90 19.84
#